data_AF-A0A9C8ZLP3-F1
#
_entry.id   AF-A0A9C8ZLP3-F1
#
_cell.length_a   1.000
_cell.length_b   1.000
_cell.length_c   1.000
_cell.angle_alpha   90.00
_cell.angle_beta   90.00
_cell.angle_gamma   90.00
#
_symmetry.space_group_name_H-M   'P 1'
#
loop_
_entity.id
_entity.type
_entity.pdbx_description
1 polymer ?
#
loop_
_entity_poly.entity_id
_entity_poly.type
_entity_poly.pdbx_seq_one_letter_code
_entity_poly.pdbx_strand_id
1 'polypeptide(L)'
;MPRLSKKRDERPARHWLLSVILAMLAATFLLGAPYFFLAWIGVENPPPGWPDASLPLYVVINAFGAASVLAVYFWWKRWGAYGVLATLATLLTLNIVQGTFRVMDIALSAGLIIVLIILFRPLWPYLK
;
A
#
# COMPACT_ATOMS: atom_id res chain seq x y z
N MET A 1 14.15 11.64 45.38
CA MET A 1 14.54 10.97 44.12
C MET A 1 13.47 11.24 43.06
N PRO A 2 13.72 12.08 42.05
CA PRO A 2 12.77 12.29 40.97
C PRO A 2 12.85 11.14 39.96
N ARG A 3 11.72 10.48 39.70
CA ARG A 3 11.57 9.47 38.66
C ARG A 3 11.69 10.16 37.29
N LEU A 4 12.85 10.02 36.65
CA LEU A 4 13.03 10.35 35.24
C LEU A 4 12.09 9.47 34.42
N SER A 5 10.98 10.04 33.95
CA SER A 5 10.13 9.40 32.97
C SER A 5 10.95 9.28 31.69
N LYS A 6 11.43 8.06 31.41
CA LYS A 6 11.97 7.70 30.11
C LYS A 6 10.83 7.83 29.10
N LYS A 7 10.69 9.02 28.50
CA LYS A 7 10.12 9.13 27.15
C LYS A 7 11.04 8.31 26.25
N ARG A 8 10.73 7.02 26.14
CA ARG A 8 11.36 6.12 25.18
C ARG A 8 11.13 6.77 23.82
N ASP A 9 12.19 7.18 23.13
CA ASP A 9 12.09 7.69 21.78
C ASP A 9 11.39 6.62 20.93
N GLU A 10 10.09 6.80 20.67
CA GLU A 10 9.29 5.91 19.82
C GLU A 10 9.57 6.14 18.33
N ARG A 11 10.35 7.18 18.00
CA ARG A 11 10.74 7.53 16.64
C ARG A 11 11.39 6.35 15.89
N PRO A 12 12.43 5.65 16.40
CA PRO A 12 13.02 4.51 15.70
C PRO A 12 12.03 3.38 15.43
N ALA A 13 11.12 3.08 16.37
CA ALA A 13 10.13 2.03 16.19
C ALA A 13 9.11 2.34 15.07
N ARG A 14 8.67 3.61 14.96
CA ARG A 14 7.75 4.04 13.89
C ARG A 14 8.41 4.02 12.51
N HIS A 15 9.67 4.45 12.41
CA HIS A 15 10.41 4.41 11.14
C HIS A 15 10.67 2.98 10.69
N TRP A 16 11.01 2.09 11.63
CA TRP A 16 11.15 0.67 11.36
C TRP A 16 9.83 0.07 10.87
N LEU A 17 8.72 0.31 11.59
CA LEU A 17 7.40 -0.20 11.21
C LEU A 17 6.96 0.30 9.82
N LEU A 18 7.11 1.59 9.54
CA LEU A 18 6.79 2.15 8.22
C LEU A 18 7.64 1.51 7.12
N SER A 19 8.93 1.31 7.36
CA SER A 19 9.83 0.69 6.39
C SER A 19 9.45 -0.76 6.09
N VAL A 20 9.03 -1.51 7.12
CA VAL A 20 8.52 -2.88 6.96
C VAL A 20 7.23 -2.88 6.15
N ILE A 21 6.27 -2.02 6.47
CA ILE A 21 4.99 -1.95 5.73
C ILE A 21 5.23 -1.57 4.27
N LEU A 22 6.10 -0.59 4.01
CA LEU A 22 6.45 -0.18 2.65
C LEU A 22 7.18 -1.27 1.87
N ALA A 23 8.06 -2.03 2.52
CA ALA A 23 8.73 -3.17 1.89
C ALA A 23 7.74 -4.28 1.53
N MET A 24 6.77 -4.57 2.42
CA MET A 24 5.70 -5.52 2.13
C MET A 24 4.84 -5.04 0.96
N LEU A 25 4.45 -3.76 0.94
CA LEU A 25 3.71 -3.17 -0.18
C LEU A 25 4.50 -3.20 -1.48
N ALA A 26 5.81 -2.92 -1.43
CA ALA A 26 6.68 -3.02 -2.60
C ALA A 26 6.64 -4.43 -3.20
N ALA A 27 6.81 -5.46 -2.35
CA ALA A 27 6.76 -6.84 -2.79
C ALA A 27 5.39 -7.19 -3.38
N THR A 28 4.30 -6.81 -2.72
CA THR A 28 2.94 -7.05 -3.21
C THR A 28 2.69 -6.40 -4.57
N PHE A 29 3.08 -5.13 -4.76
CA PHE A 29 2.86 -4.43 -6.02
C PHE A 29 3.79 -4.92 -7.14
N LEU A 30 5.06 -5.20 -6.83
CA LEU A 30 6.03 -5.70 -7.81
C LEU A 30 5.73 -7.13 -8.27
N LEU A 31 5.18 -7.98 -7.40
CA LEU A 31 4.76 -9.33 -7.75
C LEU A 31 3.33 -9.36 -8.34
N GLY A 32 2.46 -8.47 -7.87
CA GLY A 32 1.08 -8.38 -8.34
C GLY A 32 0.97 -7.94 -9.80
N ALA A 33 1.75 -6.93 -10.21
CA ALA A 33 1.74 -6.46 -11.60
C ALA A 33 2.02 -7.57 -12.65
N PRO A 34 3.12 -8.34 -12.56
CA PRO A 34 3.38 -9.43 -13.50
C PRO A 34 2.36 -10.57 -13.35
N TYR A 35 1.93 -10.91 -12.13
CA TYR A 35 0.89 -11.93 -11.91
C TYR A 35 -0.41 -11.59 -12.66
N PHE A 36 -0.97 -10.38 -12.45
CA PHE A 36 -2.19 -9.96 -13.13
C PHE A 36 -2.00 -9.81 -14.64
N PHE A 37 -0.79 -9.47 -15.09
CA PHE A 37 -0.47 -9.41 -16.51
C PHE A 37 -0.48 -10.80 -17.14
N LEU A 38 0.18 -11.78 -16.51
CA LEU A 38 0.17 -13.18 -16.95
C LEU A 38 -1.25 -13.76 -16.94
N ALA A 39 -2.06 -13.42 -15.93
CA ALA A 39 -3.47 -13.79 -15.89
C ALA A 39 -4.27 -13.16 -17.03
N TRP A 40 -4.03 -11.88 -17.32
CA TRP A 40 -4.73 -11.18 -18.40
C TRP A 40 -4.43 -11.75 -19.79
N ILE A 41 -3.18 -12.14 -20.07
CA ILE A 41 -2.81 -12.78 -21.35
C ILE A 41 -3.14 -14.28 -21.40
N GLY A 42 -3.80 -14.83 -20.37
CA GLY A 42 -4.24 -16.23 -20.31
C GLY A 42 -3.13 -17.25 -20.01
N VAL A 43 -1.96 -16.79 -19.54
CA VAL A 43 -0.85 -17.67 -19.13
C VAL A 43 -1.06 -18.20 -17.72
N GLU A 44 -1.69 -17.42 -16.84
CA GLU A 44 -2.09 -17.85 -15.51
C GLU A 44 -3.60 -17.78 -15.33
N ASN A 45 -4.14 -18.59 -14.41
CA ASN A 45 -5.54 -18.47 -14.05
C ASN A 45 -5.71 -17.26 -13.11
N PRO A 46 -6.68 -16.38 -13.37
CA PRO A 46 -7.00 -15.30 -12.44
C PRO A 46 -7.48 -15.88 -11.11
N PRO A 47 -7.35 -15.13 -10.00
CA PRO A 47 -7.83 -15.59 -8.72
C PRO A 47 -9.35 -15.89 -8.78
N PRO A 48 -9.82 -16.92 -8.07
CA PRO A 48 -11.23 -17.30 -8.12
C PRO A 48 -12.13 -16.12 -7.74
N GLY A 49 -13.14 -15.85 -8.57
CA GLY A 49 -14.10 -14.77 -8.37
C GLY A 49 -13.69 -13.43 -8.98
N TRP A 50 -12.50 -13.30 -9.57
CA TRP A 50 -12.05 -12.04 -10.17
C TRP A 50 -12.62 -11.86 -11.59
N PRO A 51 -13.20 -10.69 -11.92
CA PRO A 51 -13.68 -10.43 -13.27
C PRO A 51 -12.50 -10.30 -14.25
N ASP A 52 -12.49 -11.06 -15.35
CA ASP A 52 -11.42 -10.98 -16.36
C ASP A 52 -11.24 -9.56 -16.93
N ALA A 53 -12.35 -8.82 -17.07
CA ALA A 53 -12.36 -7.45 -17.57
C ALA A 53 -11.61 -6.44 -16.67
N SER A 54 -11.35 -6.78 -15.41
CA SER A 54 -10.65 -5.90 -14.47
C SER A 54 -9.16 -6.20 -14.32
N LEU A 55 -8.66 -7.32 -14.84
CA LEU A 55 -7.24 -7.69 -14.78
C LEU A 55 -6.30 -6.58 -15.32
N PRO A 56 -6.59 -5.91 -16.45
CA PRO A 56 -5.75 -4.82 -16.94
C PRO A 56 -5.68 -3.64 -15.96
N LEU A 57 -6.80 -3.32 -15.30
CA LEU A 57 -6.87 -2.28 -14.28
C LEU A 57 -5.97 -2.63 -13.08
N TYR A 58 -5.98 -3.89 -12.64
CA TYR A 58 -5.11 -4.33 -11.56
C TYR A 58 -3.64 -4.29 -11.95
N VAL A 59 -3.26 -4.59 -13.20
CA VAL A 59 -1.88 -4.41 -13.68
C VAL A 59 -1.46 -2.95 -13.55
N VAL A 60 -2.29 -2.01 -14.05
CA VAL A 60 -2.00 -0.57 -14.00
C VAL A 60 -1.88 -0.08 -12.55
N ILE A 61 -2.81 -0.48 -11.69
CA ILE A 61 -2.83 -0.09 -10.28
C ILE A 61 -1.60 -0.65 -9.54
N ASN A 62 -1.22 -1.90 -9.77
CA ASN A 62 -0.03 -2.49 -9.14
C ASN A 62 1.26 -1.83 -9.66
N ALA A 63 1.36 -1.52 -10.95
CA ALA A 63 2.50 -0.79 -11.51
C ALA A 63 2.62 0.62 -10.89
N PHE A 64 1.50 1.33 -10.75
CA PHE A 64 1.46 2.64 -10.10
C PHE A 64 1.78 2.55 -8.61
N GLY A 65 1.32 1.49 -7.93
CA GLY A 65 1.68 1.19 -6.55
C GLY A 65 3.17 0.97 -6.36
N ALA A 66 3.79 0.14 -7.21
CA ALA A 66 5.23 -0.10 -7.19
C ALA A 66 6.02 1.20 -7.43
N ALA A 67 5.64 1.99 -8.44
CA ALA A 67 6.25 3.28 -8.72
C ALA A 67 6.11 4.25 -7.54
N SER A 68 4.94 4.28 -6.90
CA SER A 68 4.67 5.13 -5.73
C SER A 68 5.52 4.72 -4.53
N VAL A 69 5.64 3.43 -4.25
CA VAL A 69 6.50 2.93 -3.18
C VAL A 69 7.96 3.26 -3.45
N LEU A 70 8.45 3.06 -4.68
CA LEU A 70 9.80 3.47 -5.07
C LEU A 70 9.98 4.98 -4.88
N ALA A 71 9.01 5.79 -5.28
CA ALA A 71 9.04 7.24 -5.09
C ALA A 71 9.15 7.65 -3.61
N VAL A 72 8.59 6.86 -2.67
CA VAL A 72 8.79 7.06 -1.22
C VAL A 72 10.24 6.87 -0.82
N TYR A 73 10.94 5.90 -1.42
CA TYR A 73 12.34 5.60 -1.11
C TYR A 73 13.32 6.59 -1.79
N PHE A 74 12.96 7.13 -2.95
CA PHE A 74 13.74 8.14 -3.66
C PHE A 74 13.46 9.57 -3.17
N TRP A 75 13.87 10.57 -3.95
CA TRP A 75 13.82 12.00 -3.57
C TRP A 75 12.39 12.58 -3.58
N TRP A 76 11.38 11.77 -3.91
CA TRP A 76 10.00 12.20 -4.12
C TRP A 76 9.10 11.74 -2.98
N LYS A 77 9.62 11.80 -1.74
CA LYS A 77 9.07 11.06 -0.60
C LYS A 77 7.61 11.37 -0.30
N ARG A 78 7.25 12.66 -0.33
CA ARG A 78 5.87 13.11 -0.09
C ARG A 78 4.92 12.71 -1.21
N TRP A 79 5.35 12.84 -2.46
CA TRP A 79 4.56 12.44 -3.63
C TRP A 79 4.38 10.94 -3.71
N GLY A 80 5.42 10.17 -3.38
CA GLY A 80 5.31 8.72 -3.22
C GLY A 80 4.32 8.33 -2.13
N ALA A 81 4.32 9.01 -0.98
CA ALA A 81 3.38 8.71 0.11
C ALA A 81 1.93 8.97 -0.32
N TYR A 82 1.67 10.08 -1.02
CA TYR A 82 0.36 10.34 -1.63
C TYR A 82 -0.01 9.27 -2.66
N GLY A 83 0.92 8.87 -3.51
CA GLY A 83 0.72 7.83 -4.53
C GLY A 83 0.36 6.47 -3.91
N VAL A 84 1.04 6.07 -2.83
CA VAL A 84 0.73 4.82 -2.10
C VAL A 84 -0.67 4.88 -1.52
N LEU A 85 -1.04 5.98 -0.86
CA LEU A 85 -2.38 6.15 -0.30
C LEU A 85 -3.46 6.15 -1.38
N ALA A 86 -3.23 6.85 -2.50
CA ALA A 86 -4.14 6.86 -3.63
C ALA A 86 -4.30 5.47 -4.25
N THR A 87 -3.21 4.73 -4.44
CA THR A 87 -3.23 3.35 -4.97
C THR A 87 -4.08 2.44 -4.09
N LEU A 88 -3.87 2.48 -2.77
CA LEU A 88 -4.63 1.67 -1.82
C LEU A 88 -6.11 2.07 -1.80
N ALA A 89 -6.41 3.37 -1.86
CA ALA A 89 -7.79 3.86 -1.95
C ALA A 89 -8.46 3.38 -3.25
N THR A 90 -7.77 3.45 -4.39
CA THR A 90 -8.29 2.96 -5.68
C THR A 90 -8.53 1.46 -5.64
N LEU A 91 -7.62 0.66 -5.08
CA LEU A 91 -7.83 -0.78 -4.87
C LEU A 91 -9.05 -1.05 -4.01
N LEU A 92 -9.20 -0.33 -2.89
CA LEU A 92 -10.34 -0.47 -2.00
C LEU A 92 -11.65 -0.14 -2.72
N THR A 93 -11.71 0.99 -3.44
CA THR A 93 -12.89 1.39 -4.21
C THR A 93 -13.23 0.36 -5.28
N LEU A 94 -12.24 -0.12 -6.02
CA LEU A 94 -12.46 -1.09 -7.08
C LEU A 94 -12.96 -2.43 -6.53
N ASN A 95 -12.41 -2.88 -5.40
CA ASN A 95 -12.88 -4.07 -4.69
C ASN A 95 -14.32 -3.91 -4.15
N ILE A 96 -14.69 -2.72 -3.67
CA ILE A 96 -16.06 -2.43 -3.23
C ILE A 96 -17.04 -2.46 -4.41
N VAL A 97 -16.70 -1.81 -5.53
CA VAL A 97 -17.56 -1.69 -6.70
C VAL A 97 -17.79 -3.04 -7.38
N GLN A 98 -16.77 -3.90 -7.41
CA GLN A 98 -16.88 -5.23 -8.02
C GLN A 98 -17.61 -6.25 -7.12
N GLY A 99 -17.83 -5.94 -5.83
CA GLY A 99 -18.47 -6.86 -4.89
C GLY A 99 -17.69 -8.16 -4.65
N THR A 100 -16.42 -8.21 -5.08
CA THR A 100 -15.60 -9.43 -5.13
C THR A 100 -15.08 -9.86 -3.76
N PHE A 101 -15.04 -8.93 -2.80
CA PHE A 101 -14.36 -9.11 -1.52
C PHE A 101 -15.32 -9.16 -0.33
N ARG A 102 -14.92 -9.92 0.70
CA ARG A 102 -15.68 -9.99 1.95
C ARG A 102 -15.53 -8.67 2.70
N VAL A 103 -16.52 -8.32 3.52
CA VAL A 103 -16.50 -7.12 4.39
C VAL A 103 -15.21 -7.05 5.22
N MET A 104 -14.66 -8.19 5.62
CA MET A 104 -13.38 -8.29 6.33
C MET A 104 -12.20 -7.72 5.54
N ASP A 105 -12.12 -7.99 4.23
CA ASP A 105 -10.99 -7.55 3.38
C ASP A 105 -11.04 -6.04 3.13
N ILE A 106 -12.26 -5.50 3.02
CA ILE A 106 -12.53 -4.05 2.96
C ILE A 106 -12.09 -3.39 4.27
N ALA A 107 -12.45 -3.97 5.42
CA ALA A 107 -12.10 -3.44 6.74
C ALA A 107 -10.58 -3.46 6.98
N LEU A 108 -9.89 -4.54 6.60
CA LEU A 108 -8.43 -4.64 6.70
C LEU A 108 -7.73 -3.60 5.80
N SER A 109 -8.20 -3.43 4.58
CA SER A 109 -7.66 -2.45 3.63
C SER A 109 -7.86 -1.01 4.13
N ALA A 110 -9.05 -0.68 4.62
CA ALA A 110 -9.32 0.63 5.22
C ALA A 110 -8.47 0.88 6.48
N GLY A 111 -8.31 -0.16 7.33
CA GLY A 111 -7.44 -0.12 8.50
C GLY A 111 -5.98 0.16 8.12
N LEU A 112 -5.46 -0.49 7.09
CA LEU A 112 -4.10 -0.27 6.58
C LEU A 112 -3.89 1.18 6.10
N ILE A 113 -4.87 1.74 5.38
CA ILE A 113 -4.83 3.15 4.94
C ILE A 113 -4.75 4.09 6.15
N ILE A 114 -5.58 3.87 7.18
CA ILE A 114 -5.57 4.68 8.40
C ILE A 114 -4.21 4.60 9.11
N VAL A 115 -3.67 3.39 9.27
CA VAL A 115 -2.35 3.17 9.88
C VAL A 115 -1.26 3.92 9.10
N LEU A 116 -1.25 3.83 7.78
CA LEU A 116 -0.30 4.55 6.93
C LEU A 116 -0.41 6.07 7.08
N ILE A 117 -1.63 6.62 7.12
CA ILE A 117 -1.84 8.06 7.36
C ILE A 117 -1.24 8.47 8.71
N ILE A 118 -1.47 7.69 9.76
CA ILE A 118 -0.93 7.97 11.10
C ILE A 118 0.61 7.91 11.10
N LEU A 119 1.20 6.97 10.36
CA LEU A 119 2.66 6.82 10.26
C LEU A 119 3.31 7.91 9.40
N PHE A 120 2.67 8.34 8.30
CA PHE A 120 3.18 9.40 7.43
C PHE A 120 3.00 10.81 8.01
N ARG A 121 1.92 11.07 8.75
CA ARG A 121 1.59 12.40 9.31
C ARG A 121 2.75 13.07 10.08
N PRO A 122 3.46 12.42 11.02
CA PRO A 122 4.57 13.04 11.73
C PRO A 122 5.83 13.21 10.85
N LEU A 123 5.92 12.48 9.74
CA LEU A 123 7.06 12.53 8.83
C LEU A 123 6.93 13.63 7.78
N TRP A 124 5.73 14.18 7.59
CA TRP A 124 5.44 15.22 6.59
C TRP A 124 6.41 16.39 6.54
N PRO A 125 6.84 16.97 7.69
CA PRO A 125 7.82 18.06 7.68
C PRO A 125 9.18 17.67 7.09
N TYR A 126 9.49 16.36 7.09
CA TYR A 126 10.75 15.76 6.68
C TYR A 126 10.69 15.11 5.28
N LEU A 127 9.50 14.99 4.68
CA LEU A 127 9.30 14.39 3.35
C LEU A 127 9.47 15.40 2.20
N LYS A 128 10.25 16.48 2.40
CA LYS A 128 10.50 17.50 1.37
C LYS A 128 11.18 16.92 0.13
#